data_AF-A0A8G1VTN3-F1
#
_entry.id   AF-A0A8G1VTN3-F1
#
_cell.length_a   1.000
_cell.length_b   1.000
_cell.length_c   1.000
_cell.angle_alpha   90.00
_cell.angle_beta   90.00
_cell.angle_gamma   90.00
#
_symmetry.space_group_name_H-M   'P 1'
#
loop_
_entity.id
_entity.type
_entity.pdbx_description
1 polymer ?
#
loop_
_entity_poly.entity_id
_entity_poly.type
_entity_poly.pdbx_seq_one_letter_code
_entity_poly.pdbx_strand_id
1 'polypeptide(L)'
;MKTFAAAATFLATALAQNAAIGLPKAGQTVQPGQSLTVQVQRPNTITGSQEMAVAIGFQSCASGNCYAADEYMGTILYNGAFNPVYHEYYLPPYENFTVTVPASAAAGQAVIGVAHATLVGASAAPYLEVLNQTVTVA
;
A
#
# COMPACT_ATOMS: atom_id res chain seq x y z
N MET A 1 6.78 -45.06 -7.65
CA MET A 1 5.97 -44.01 -6.99
C MET A 1 6.85 -43.23 -6.02
N LYS A 2 7.55 -42.16 -6.44
CA LYS A 2 8.34 -41.32 -5.49
C LYS A 2 8.91 -39.99 -6.04
N THR A 3 8.40 -39.45 -7.14
CA THR A 3 8.99 -38.23 -7.77
C THR A 3 7.94 -37.26 -8.31
N PHE A 4 6.82 -37.05 -7.62
CA PHE A 4 5.77 -36.12 -8.07
C PHE A 4 5.38 -35.05 -7.03
N ALA A 5 6.01 -34.98 -5.87
CA ALA A 5 5.54 -34.12 -4.77
C ALA A 5 6.26 -32.76 -4.62
N ALA A 6 7.23 -32.41 -5.47
CA ALA A 6 8.08 -31.22 -5.26
C ALA A 6 7.76 -30.00 -6.16
N ALA A 7 6.87 -30.12 -7.14
CA ALA A 7 6.68 -29.09 -8.17
C ALA A 7 5.60 -28.04 -7.85
N ALA A 8 4.86 -28.16 -6.74
CA ALA A 8 3.65 -27.36 -6.49
C ALA A 8 3.86 -26.11 -5.61
N THR A 9 5.06 -25.84 -5.08
CA THR A 9 5.27 -24.79 -4.05
C THR A 9 5.91 -23.47 -4.52
N PHE A 10 6.16 -23.27 -5.82
CA PHE A 10 6.88 -22.08 -6.32
C PHE A 10 6.00 -20.89 -6.77
N LEU A 11 4.66 -20.97 -6.69
CA LEU A 11 3.79 -19.89 -7.19
C LEU A 11 3.54 -18.74 -6.20
N ALA A 12 4.00 -18.84 -4.95
CA ALA A 12 3.68 -17.85 -3.91
C ALA A 12 4.77 -16.79 -3.65
N THR A 13 5.97 -16.92 -4.23
CA THR A 13 7.12 -16.05 -3.86
C THR A 13 7.19 -14.74 -4.65
N ALA A 14 6.41 -14.57 -5.72
CA ALA A 14 6.44 -13.35 -6.54
C ALA A 14 5.76 -12.14 -5.88
N LEU A 15 4.75 -12.36 -5.04
CA LEU A 15 4.03 -11.27 -4.34
C LEU A 15 4.88 -10.59 -3.25
N ALA A 16 5.92 -11.26 -2.77
CA ALA A 16 6.77 -10.74 -1.69
C ALA A 16 7.73 -9.61 -2.14
N GLN A 17 7.84 -9.35 -3.45
CA GLN A 17 8.68 -8.27 -3.99
C GLN A 17 7.91 -6.99 -4.29
N ASN A 18 6.62 -6.89 -3.99
CA ASN A 18 5.84 -5.67 -4.20
C ASN A 18 5.73 -4.85 -2.91
N ALA A 19 5.40 -3.56 -3.03
CA ALA A 19 5.13 -2.75 -1.86
C ALA A 19 3.84 -3.24 -1.19
N ALA A 20 3.69 -2.95 0.10
CA ALA A 20 2.51 -3.35 0.86
C ALA A 20 2.07 -2.28 1.83
N ILE A 21 0.76 -2.23 2.11
CA ILE A 21 0.22 -1.38 3.18
C ILE A 21 0.31 -2.18 4.48
N GLY A 22 1.22 -1.77 5.37
CA GLY A 22 1.40 -2.39 6.68
C GLY A 22 0.33 -1.96 7.68
N LEU A 23 -0.10 -0.69 7.58
CA LEU A 23 -1.14 -0.04 8.35
C LEU A 23 -1.85 0.98 7.46
N PRO A 24 -3.16 1.22 7.63
CA PRO A 24 -4.06 0.53 8.56
C PRO A 24 -4.29 -0.94 8.19
N LYS A 25 -4.77 -1.74 9.15
CA LYS A 25 -5.16 -3.13 8.86
C LYS A 25 -6.50 -3.15 8.11
N ALA A 26 -6.73 -4.21 7.35
CA ALA A 26 -8.00 -4.41 6.64
C ALA A 26 -9.20 -4.36 7.59
N GLY A 27 -10.19 -3.53 7.27
CA GLY A 27 -11.39 -3.35 8.08
C GLY A 27 -11.18 -2.54 9.36
N GLN A 28 -10.00 -1.94 9.56
CA GLN A 28 -9.77 -1.07 10.71
C GLN A 28 -10.75 0.11 10.68
N THR A 29 -11.33 0.41 11.85
CA THR A 29 -12.22 1.54 12.03
C THR A 29 -11.43 2.84 12.17
N VAL A 30 -11.88 3.90 11.49
CA VAL A 30 -11.33 5.25 11.54
C VAL A 30 -12.44 6.28 11.73
N GLN A 31 -12.12 7.45 12.27
CA GLN A 31 -13.07 8.55 12.47
C GLN A 31 -12.78 9.72 11.52
N PRO A 32 -13.80 10.47 11.08
CA PRO A 32 -13.59 11.71 10.34
C PRO A 32 -12.71 12.69 11.13
N GLY A 33 -11.71 13.29 10.47
CA GLY A 33 -10.76 14.21 11.10
C GLY A 33 -9.68 13.55 11.95
N GLN A 34 -9.69 12.23 12.09
CA GLN A 34 -8.68 11.50 12.86
C GLN A 34 -7.32 11.50 12.14
N SER A 35 -6.23 11.65 12.91
CA SER A 35 -4.89 11.31 12.44
C SER A 35 -4.74 9.79 12.27
N LEU A 36 -4.37 9.37 11.07
CA LEU A 36 -4.20 7.99 10.65
C LEU A 36 -2.75 7.78 10.21
N THR A 37 -2.12 6.72 10.73
CA THR A 37 -0.84 6.27 10.22
C THR A 37 -1.05 5.33 9.04
N VAL A 38 -0.53 5.70 7.88
CA VAL A 38 -0.39 4.82 6.72
C VAL A 38 1.06 4.37 6.65
N GLN A 39 1.29 3.09 6.90
CA GLN A 39 2.62 2.49 6.81
C GLN A 39 2.78 1.85 5.43
N VAL A 40 3.75 2.32 4.65
CA VAL A 40 4.08 1.74 3.35
C VAL A 40 5.36 0.93 3.50
N GLN A 41 5.26 -0.38 3.27
CA GLN A 41 6.34 -1.34 3.37
C GLN A 41 6.94 -1.61 2.00
N ARG A 42 8.27 -1.70 1.95
CA ARG A 42 9.06 -1.98 0.75
C ARG A 42 10.03 -3.13 1.02
N PRO A 43 9.60 -4.40 0.82
CA PRO A 43 10.48 -5.55 0.96
C PRO A 43 11.75 -5.46 0.09
N ASN A 44 12.79 -6.23 0.41
CA ASN A 44 13.95 -6.29 -0.48
C ASN A 44 13.57 -6.91 -1.82
N THR A 45 14.01 -6.28 -2.90
CA THR A 45 13.85 -6.78 -4.26
C THR A 45 15.10 -7.56 -4.68
N ILE A 46 14.94 -8.58 -5.55
CA ILE A 46 16.09 -9.31 -6.11
C ILE A 46 16.78 -8.45 -7.17
N THR A 47 15.97 -7.73 -7.96
CA THR A 47 16.43 -6.72 -8.90
C THR A 47 16.61 -5.41 -8.15
N GLY A 48 17.75 -4.72 -8.31
CA GLY A 48 17.95 -3.41 -7.66
C GLY A 48 16.82 -2.43 -7.99
N SER A 49 16.32 -1.73 -6.96
CA SER A 49 15.31 -0.68 -7.09
C SER A 49 15.82 0.65 -6.52
N GLN A 50 15.28 1.75 -7.03
CA GLN A 50 15.45 3.08 -6.47
C GLN A 50 14.08 3.71 -6.27
N GLU A 51 13.71 3.93 -5.01
CA GLU A 51 12.42 4.51 -4.66
C GLU A 51 12.35 5.99 -5.08
N MET A 52 11.16 6.41 -5.52
CA MET A 52 10.92 7.79 -5.94
C MET A 52 9.91 8.47 -5.02
N ALA A 53 8.65 8.02 -5.04
CA ALA A 53 7.55 8.73 -4.42
C ALA A 53 6.36 7.82 -4.12
N VAL A 54 5.54 8.26 -3.16
CA VAL A 54 4.19 7.71 -2.94
C VAL A 54 3.15 8.82 -2.94
N ALA A 55 1.97 8.51 -3.46
CA ALA A 55 0.76 9.29 -3.25
C ALA A 55 -0.24 8.44 -2.44
N ILE A 56 -0.75 9.01 -1.36
CA ILE A 56 -1.72 8.36 -0.47
C ILE A 56 -3.06 9.03 -0.67
N GLY A 57 -4.06 8.24 -1.04
CA GLY A 57 -5.42 8.66 -1.31
C GLY A 57 -6.41 8.08 -0.32
N PHE A 58 -7.52 8.78 -0.12
CA PHE A 58 -8.65 8.34 0.69
C PHE A 58 -9.95 8.49 -0.07
N GLN A 59 -10.71 7.41 -0.13
CA GLN A 59 -12.03 7.37 -0.75
C GLN A 59 -13.05 6.85 0.26
N SER A 60 -14.05 7.66 0.61
CA SER A 60 -15.26 7.20 1.32
C SER A 60 -16.29 6.74 0.29
N CYS A 61 -16.93 5.59 0.56
CA CYS A 61 -17.83 4.89 -0.34
C CYS A 61 -19.21 4.73 0.31
N ALA A 62 -19.78 5.83 0.81
CA ALA A 62 -21.04 5.81 1.54
C ALA A 62 -22.27 5.40 0.70
N SER A 63 -22.20 5.55 -0.63
CA SER A 63 -23.31 5.33 -1.55
C SER A 63 -23.21 4.05 -2.41
N GLY A 64 -22.19 3.21 -2.20
CA GLY A 64 -22.00 1.99 -3.00
C GLY A 64 -20.62 1.37 -2.86
N ASN A 65 -20.22 0.57 -3.86
CA ASN A 65 -18.91 -0.07 -3.87
C ASN A 65 -17.80 0.97 -4.07
N CYS A 66 -16.67 0.77 -3.39
CA CYS A 66 -15.47 1.52 -3.69
C CYS A 66 -14.93 1.15 -5.08
N TYR A 67 -14.55 2.17 -5.86
CA TYR A 67 -13.60 2.02 -6.97
C TYR A 67 -12.26 1.45 -6.49
N ALA A 68 -11.54 0.80 -7.40
CA ALA A 68 -10.16 0.41 -7.15
C ALA A 68 -9.26 1.65 -7.18
N ALA A 69 -8.23 1.71 -6.32
CA ALA A 69 -7.37 2.90 -6.21
C ALA A 69 -6.56 3.20 -7.49
N ASP A 70 -6.33 2.21 -8.36
CA ASP A 70 -5.71 2.42 -9.67
C ASP A 70 -6.65 3.10 -10.68
N GLU A 71 -7.95 3.13 -10.40
CA GLU A 71 -8.96 3.89 -11.15
C GLU A 71 -9.24 5.25 -10.50
N TYR A 72 -9.35 5.28 -9.16
CA TYR A 72 -9.70 6.49 -8.41
C TYR A 72 -9.06 6.51 -7.02
N MET A 73 -8.11 7.43 -6.81
CA MET A 73 -7.41 7.61 -5.54
C MET A 73 -8.24 8.38 -4.49
N GLY A 74 -9.35 9.01 -4.87
CA GLY A 74 -10.11 9.88 -3.97
C GLY A 74 -9.38 11.16 -3.60
N THR A 75 -9.53 11.59 -2.34
CA THR A 75 -8.84 12.77 -1.80
C THR A 75 -7.38 12.42 -1.52
N ILE A 76 -6.45 13.14 -2.15
CA ILE A 76 -5.01 12.96 -1.90
C ILE A 76 -4.66 13.54 -0.53
N LEU A 77 -4.17 12.68 0.36
CA LEU A 77 -3.77 13.04 1.72
C LEU A 77 -2.26 13.28 1.84
N TYR A 78 -1.47 12.67 0.95
CA TYR A 78 -0.03 12.86 0.85
C TYR A 78 0.43 12.65 -0.59
N ASN A 79 1.43 13.41 -1.03
CA ASN A 79 2.13 13.21 -2.30
C ASN A 79 3.56 13.73 -2.16
N GLY A 80 4.52 12.82 -2.12
CA GLY A 80 5.91 13.20 -1.88
C GLY A 80 6.88 12.03 -1.94
N ALA A 81 8.12 12.30 -1.55
CA ALA A 81 9.18 11.32 -1.54
C ALA A 81 8.84 10.13 -0.63
N PHE A 82 9.42 8.98 -0.97
CA PHE A 82 9.35 7.75 -0.18
C PHE A 82 10.76 7.23 0.03
N ASN A 83 11.16 7.08 1.29
CA ASN A 83 12.49 6.66 1.70
C ASN A 83 12.38 5.64 2.86
N PRO A 84 11.94 4.41 2.59
CA PRO A 84 11.73 3.40 3.61
C PRO A 84 13.04 2.97 4.26
N VAL A 85 13.02 2.80 5.58
CA VAL A 85 14.18 2.35 6.36
C VAL A 85 13.83 1.15 7.24
N TYR A 86 14.84 0.41 7.67
CA TYR A 86 14.67 -0.64 8.66
C TYR A 86 14.45 -0.04 10.05
N HIS A 87 13.30 -0.34 10.63
CA HIS A 87 12.97 0.01 12.01
C HIS A 87 13.04 -1.22 12.94
N GLU A 88 12.50 -2.36 12.51
CA GLU A 88 12.54 -3.64 13.22
C GLU A 88 13.10 -4.76 12.34
N TYR A 89 13.78 -5.74 12.96
CA TYR A 89 14.45 -6.83 12.23
C TYR A 89 13.49 -7.82 11.55
N TYR A 90 12.24 -7.90 12.02
CA TYR A 90 11.24 -8.87 11.55
C TYR A 90 10.27 -8.28 10.52
N LEU A 91 10.40 -6.99 10.19
CA LEU A 91 9.63 -6.31 9.16
C LEU A 91 10.53 -5.93 7.98
N PRO A 92 9.98 -5.84 6.77
CA PRO A 92 10.67 -5.16 5.67
C PRO A 92 10.90 -3.67 6.02
N PRO A 93 11.79 -2.98 5.29
CA PRO A 93 11.88 -1.53 5.35
C PRO A 93 10.51 -0.89 5.15
N TYR A 94 10.23 0.19 5.87
CA TYR A 94 8.98 0.93 5.70
C TYR A 94 9.14 2.41 6.03
N GLU A 95 8.12 3.19 5.68
CA GLU A 95 7.94 4.56 6.13
C GLU A 95 6.51 4.75 6.64
N ASN A 96 6.37 5.51 7.73
CA ASN A 96 5.08 5.83 8.34
C ASN A 96 4.67 7.25 7.96
N PHE A 97 3.53 7.38 7.27
CA PHE A 97 2.93 8.65 6.91
C PHE A 97 1.79 8.96 7.86
N THR A 98 1.86 10.10 8.55
CA THR A 98 0.73 10.59 9.34
C THR A 98 -0.14 11.47 8.46
N VAL A 99 -1.33 10.98 8.13
CA VAL A 99 -2.32 11.68 7.31
C VAL A 99 -3.59 11.92 8.13
N THR A 100 -4.47 12.79 7.66
CA THR A 100 -5.75 13.07 8.33
C THR A 100 -6.89 12.54 7.50
N VAL A 101 -7.75 11.72 8.09
CA VAL A 101 -8.99 11.28 7.46
C VAL A 101 -9.85 12.51 7.16
N PRO A 102 -10.37 12.71 5.93
CA PRO A 102 -11.20 13.86 5.63
C PRO A 102 -12.36 14.02 6.62
N ALA A 103 -12.56 15.23 7.16
CA ALA A 103 -13.65 15.49 8.10
C ALA A 103 -15.05 15.31 7.47
N SER A 104 -15.12 15.38 6.14
CA SER A 104 -16.32 15.10 5.34
C SER A 104 -16.51 13.62 4.98
N ALA A 105 -15.66 12.72 5.50
CA ALA A 105 -15.79 11.29 5.24
C ALA A 105 -17.13 10.80 5.79
N ALA A 106 -17.98 10.26 4.91
CA ALA A 106 -19.23 9.67 5.32
C ALA A 106 -18.98 8.27 5.92
N ALA A 107 -19.81 7.91 6.91
CA ALA A 107 -19.74 6.63 7.58
C ALA A 107 -19.94 5.46 6.60
N GLY A 108 -19.27 4.34 6.86
CA GLY A 108 -19.31 3.14 6.02
C GLY A 108 -17.96 2.75 5.44
N GLN A 109 -17.98 2.01 4.33
CA GLN A 109 -16.76 1.50 3.71
C GLN A 109 -15.92 2.63 3.10
N ALA A 110 -14.61 2.54 3.26
CA ALA A 110 -13.66 3.43 2.62
C ALA A 110 -12.40 2.66 2.17
N VAL A 111 -11.62 3.26 1.29
CA VAL A 111 -10.36 2.72 0.77
C VAL A 111 -9.25 3.73 0.98
N ILE A 112 -8.12 3.24 1.50
CA ILE A 112 -6.82 3.90 1.42
C ILE A 112 -6.12 3.37 0.17
N GLY A 113 -5.82 4.25 -0.77
CA GLY A 113 -5.02 3.97 -1.94
C GLY A 113 -3.57 4.41 -1.73
N VAL A 114 -2.59 3.63 -2.19
CA VAL A 114 -1.19 4.06 -2.26
C VAL A 114 -0.68 3.83 -3.67
N ALA A 115 -0.40 4.90 -4.41
CA ALA A 115 0.34 4.83 -5.66
C ALA A 115 1.82 4.95 -5.35
N HIS A 116 2.62 3.97 -5.76
CA HIS A 116 4.05 3.87 -5.47
C HIS A 116 4.86 3.84 -6.77
N ALA A 117 5.72 4.84 -6.94
CA ALA A 117 6.59 4.99 -8.09
C ALA A 117 8.04 4.65 -7.73
N THR A 118 8.66 3.80 -8.54
CA THR A 118 10.02 3.30 -8.33
C THR A 118 10.73 3.05 -9.67
N LEU A 119 12.06 3.06 -9.68
CA LEU A 119 12.88 2.67 -10.83
C LEU A 119 13.45 1.28 -10.59
N VAL A 120 13.29 0.37 -11.54
CA VAL A 120 13.67 -1.05 -11.39
C VAL A 120 14.74 -1.46 -12.40
N GLY A 121 15.75 -2.17 -11.92
CA GLY A 121 16.76 -2.85 -12.73
C GLY A 121 17.83 -1.95 -13.30
N ALA A 122 18.74 -2.56 -14.08
CA ALA A 122 19.93 -1.89 -14.60
C ALA A 122 19.61 -0.74 -15.58
N SER A 123 18.44 -0.77 -16.22
CA SER A 123 17.97 0.29 -17.11
C SER A 123 17.20 1.41 -16.38
N ALA A 124 17.03 1.32 -15.05
CA ALA A 124 16.18 2.22 -14.28
C ALA A 124 14.77 2.34 -14.89
N ALA A 125 14.15 1.20 -15.21
CA ALA A 125 12.83 1.18 -15.85
C ALA A 125 11.78 1.75 -14.87
N PRO A 126 10.93 2.71 -15.31
CA PRO A 126 9.88 3.24 -14.46
C PRO A 126 8.83 2.18 -14.18
N TYR A 127 8.46 2.04 -12.91
CA TYR A 127 7.44 1.13 -12.44
C TYR A 127 6.47 1.86 -11.51
N LEU A 128 5.18 1.68 -11.76
CA LEU A 128 4.10 2.20 -10.94
C LEU A 128 3.26 1.03 -10.47
N GLU A 129 3.18 0.86 -9.16
CA GLU A 129 2.23 -0.06 -8.53
C GLU A 129 1.21 0.73 -7.70
N VAL A 130 -0.01 0.22 -7.61
CA VAL A 130 -1.07 0.83 -6.80
C VAL A 130 -1.62 -0.20 -5.83
N LEU A 131 -1.68 0.17 -4.57
CA LEU A 131 -2.11 -0.66 -3.46
C LEU A 131 -3.46 -0.19 -2.94
N ASN A 132 -4.28 -1.14 -2.49
CA ASN A 132 -5.62 -0.91 -1.95
C ASN A 132 -5.71 -1.46 -0.52
N GLN A 133 -6.23 -0.66 0.41
CA GLN A 133 -6.52 -1.09 1.76
C GLN A 133 -7.90 -0.62 2.22
N THR A 134 -8.83 -1.56 2.39
CA THR A 134 -10.18 -1.25 2.90
C THR A 134 -10.16 -0.92 4.38
N VAL A 135 -10.86 0.15 4.76
CA VAL A 135 -11.12 0.59 6.14
C VAL A 135 -12.61 0.90 6.33
N THR A 136 -13.04 1.15 7.57
CA THR A 136 -14.42 1.52 7.88
C THR A 136 -14.46 2.87 8.60
N VAL A 137 -15.22 3.82 8.08
CA VAL A 137 -15.48 5.10 8.73
C VAL A 137 -16.63 4.91 9.73
N ALA A 138 -16.39 5.27 10.99
CA ALA A 138 -17.40 5.27 12.06
C ALA A 138 -18.33 6.49 12.00
#